data_AF-A0A976L3M4-F1
#
_entry.id   AF-A0A976L3M4-F1
#
_cell.length_a   1.000
_cell.length_b   1.000
_cell.length_c   1.000
_cell.angle_alpha   90.00
_cell.angle_beta   90.00
_cell.angle_gamma   90.00
#
_symmetry.space_group_name_H-M   'P 1'
#
loop_
_entity.id
_entity.type
_entity.pdbx_description
1 polymer ?
#
loop_
_entity_poly.entity_id
_entity_poly.type
_entity_poly.pdbx_seq_one_letter_code
_entity_poly.pdbx_strand_id
1 'polypeptide(L)'
;MPRVNLTNSKSSLSRIVSASAASWVRIIITIVTQLTLVPLYLSNWTPEEYGAWLLLQATWAVITSLDMGHQDYVGYECLRLGTNNRIEIARAIFSAAPIALLITLIDIFFIFVLGKTGLTEKWMNHDIEIASEWQAALLLQATTFFFTASIGGLIVRGLAPFGHFPRIAWWGTINALFTSIVPGIAVSLGANLWEAMVALCAANISYYIIHLADMIRIMRLESFFQARPQFKLGFSQGGKSLWLILKSLAEVGRQQGVRILLAPLAGVADMAAFSTMRTGANFAMQGLNTITGPIMPELMRYLVARDQQRTEGAFSVVWLVICIGLSPAVLIVQYFAPEFFPIWTHGKITFDPWVFGMLSVGILLAALVQPAVAVILGNNIVRTQLYISLLGALITIGALLMLVPLYKIRGAALALLLAEIVNLLAYQLVATRWLRKNNMSWPWRAFLTAFASVIIAGIGMAVLAATPSNNLEFLLMILLAEATVTVVYWHALPQIARKRALELTKRFKPKPSKHI
;
A
#
# COMPACT_ATOMS: atom_id res chain seq x y z
N MET A 1 -3.36 -26.86 -36.00
CA MET A 1 -4.44 -26.60 -35.03
C MET A 1 -4.04 -27.16 -33.67
N PRO A 2 -3.78 -26.35 -32.63
CA PRO A 2 -3.55 -26.90 -31.30
C PRO A 2 -4.89 -27.15 -30.59
N ARG A 3 -5.04 -28.36 -30.04
CA ARG A 3 -6.17 -28.76 -29.19
C ARG A 3 -6.28 -27.81 -27.99
N VAL A 4 -7.32 -27.00 -27.96
CA VAL A 4 -7.76 -26.31 -26.74
C VAL A 4 -8.37 -27.38 -25.84
N ASN A 5 -7.57 -27.92 -24.91
CA ASN A 5 -8.05 -28.85 -23.90
C ASN A 5 -9.10 -28.16 -23.01
N LEU A 6 -10.36 -28.59 -23.14
CA LEU A 6 -11.52 -28.14 -22.36
C LEU A 6 -11.52 -28.64 -20.89
N THR A 7 -10.44 -29.27 -20.41
CA THR A 7 -10.26 -29.68 -19.01
C THR A 7 -9.85 -28.54 -18.06
N ASN A 8 -9.73 -27.30 -18.55
CA ASN A 8 -9.12 -26.18 -17.83
C ASN A 8 -10.03 -25.39 -16.86
N SER A 9 -11.34 -25.64 -16.78
CA SER A 9 -12.22 -24.84 -15.90
C SER A 9 -11.97 -25.10 -14.41
N LYS A 10 -11.73 -26.37 -14.02
CA LYS A 10 -11.31 -26.74 -12.64
C LYS A 10 -9.94 -26.17 -12.29
N SER A 11 -9.05 -26.00 -13.28
CA SER A 11 -7.73 -25.38 -13.12
C SER A 11 -7.82 -23.86 -12.87
N SER A 12 -8.69 -23.16 -13.60
CA SER A 12 -8.84 -21.70 -13.45
C SER A 12 -9.38 -21.30 -12.06
N LEU A 13 -10.42 -21.99 -11.56
CA LEU A 13 -10.98 -21.70 -10.24
C LEU A 13 -9.97 -21.99 -9.12
N SER A 14 -9.28 -23.13 -9.17
CA SER A 14 -8.24 -23.49 -8.21
C SER A 14 -7.11 -22.46 -8.18
N ARG A 15 -6.70 -21.95 -9.36
CA ARG A 15 -5.68 -20.90 -9.47
C ARG A 15 -6.13 -19.57 -8.86
N ILE A 16 -7.37 -19.14 -9.10
CA ILE A 16 -7.92 -17.92 -8.50
C ILE A 16 -7.97 -18.06 -6.98
N VAL A 17 -8.52 -19.18 -6.48
CA VAL A 17 -8.61 -19.44 -5.04
C VAL A 17 -7.23 -19.46 -4.38
N SER A 18 -6.25 -20.13 -4.99
CA SER A 18 -4.88 -20.18 -4.46
C SER A 18 -4.21 -18.81 -4.44
N ALA A 19 -4.35 -18.01 -5.51
CA ALA A 19 -3.80 -16.66 -5.55
C ALA A 19 -4.46 -15.71 -4.54
N SER A 20 -5.79 -15.82 -4.38
CA SER A 20 -6.52 -15.08 -3.35
C SER A 20 -6.07 -15.51 -1.95
N ALA A 21 -5.97 -16.81 -1.67
CA ALA A 21 -5.50 -17.33 -0.40
C ALA A 21 -4.09 -16.84 -0.06
N ALA A 22 -3.15 -16.90 -1.00
CA ALA A 22 -1.79 -16.38 -0.81
C ALA A 22 -1.81 -14.87 -0.47
N SER A 23 -2.64 -14.10 -1.18
CA SER A 23 -2.79 -12.66 -0.93
C SER A 23 -3.33 -12.37 0.47
N TRP A 24 -4.32 -13.14 0.94
CA TRP A 24 -4.89 -13.04 2.28
C TRP A 24 -3.90 -13.43 3.37
N VAL A 25 -3.18 -14.54 3.19
CA VAL A 25 -2.13 -14.98 4.11
C VAL A 25 -1.06 -13.91 4.21
N ARG A 26 -0.64 -13.32 3.09
CA ARG A 26 0.31 -12.21 3.08
C ARG A 26 -0.20 -10.99 3.85
N ILE A 27 -1.46 -10.60 3.67
CA ILE A 27 -2.07 -9.50 4.43
C ILE A 27 -2.06 -9.81 5.93
N ILE A 28 -2.46 -11.01 6.34
CA ILE A 28 -2.44 -11.43 7.75
C ILE A 28 -1.02 -11.35 8.31
N ILE A 29 -0.03 -11.86 7.57
CA ILE A 29 1.38 -11.79 7.97
C ILE A 29 1.81 -10.33 8.14
N THR A 30 1.51 -9.46 7.17
CA THR A 30 1.85 -8.04 7.25
C THR A 30 1.19 -7.35 8.44
N ILE A 31 -0.07 -7.66 8.74
CA ILE A 31 -0.77 -7.14 9.93
C ILE A 31 -0.05 -7.59 11.20
N VAL A 32 0.18 -8.89 11.33
CA VAL A 32 0.79 -9.46 12.54
C VAL A 32 2.19 -8.88 12.72
N THR A 33 3.02 -8.85 11.68
CA THR A 33 4.38 -8.32 11.77
C THR A 33 4.40 -6.84 12.07
N GLN A 34 3.52 -6.02 11.49
CA GLN A 34 3.43 -4.59 11.83
C GLN A 34 3.01 -4.37 13.29
N LEU A 35 2.14 -5.21 13.85
CA LEU A 35 1.73 -5.10 15.24
C LEU A 35 2.78 -5.67 16.22
N THR A 36 3.51 -6.72 15.86
CA THR A 36 4.47 -7.36 16.78
C THR A 36 5.87 -6.75 16.70
N LEU A 37 6.31 -6.24 15.55
CA LEU A 37 7.69 -5.76 15.40
C LEU A 37 7.91 -4.40 16.07
N VAL A 38 6.89 -3.56 16.19
CA VAL A 38 7.00 -2.27 16.90
C VAL A 38 7.44 -2.45 18.36
N PRO A 39 6.73 -3.23 19.20
CA PRO A 39 7.14 -3.47 20.58
C PRO A 39 8.49 -4.18 20.63
N LEU A 40 8.74 -5.14 19.74
CA LEU A 40 10.00 -5.89 19.72
C LEU A 40 11.21 -5.00 19.41
N TYR A 41 11.07 -4.07 18.47
CA TYR A 41 12.15 -3.11 18.20
C TYR A 41 12.29 -2.14 19.35
N LEU A 42 11.21 -1.58 19.88
CA LEU A 42 11.27 -0.65 21.01
C LEU A 42 11.65 -1.31 22.34
N SER A 43 11.66 -2.64 22.49
CA SER A 43 12.24 -3.28 23.68
C SER A 43 13.76 -3.21 23.69
N ASN A 44 14.40 -3.23 22.50
CA ASN A 44 15.86 -3.28 22.37
C ASN A 44 16.48 -1.95 21.91
N TRP A 45 15.75 -1.19 21.10
CA TRP A 45 16.21 0.07 20.51
C TRP A 45 15.63 1.31 21.19
N THR A 46 16.35 2.40 21.07
CA THR A 46 15.87 3.75 21.36
C THR A 46 14.86 4.23 20.30
N PRO A 47 14.02 5.25 20.61
CA PRO A 47 13.18 5.90 19.60
C PRO A 47 13.95 6.41 18.39
N GLU A 48 15.19 6.86 18.59
CA GLU A 48 16.09 7.39 17.58
C GLU A 48 16.56 6.28 16.62
N GLU A 49 17.06 5.16 17.14
CA GLU A 49 17.45 4.00 16.32
C GLU A 49 16.26 3.40 15.55
N TYR A 50 15.11 3.26 16.22
CA TYR A 50 13.89 2.81 15.56
C TYR A 50 13.41 3.79 14.49
N GLY A 51 13.51 5.09 14.75
CA GLY A 51 13.24 6.12 13.75
C GLY A 51 14.22 6.08 12.59
N ALA A 52 15.51 5.83 12.83
CA ALA A 52 16.51 5.66 11.79
C ALA A 52 16.17 4.44 10.90
N TRP A 53 15.75 3.33 11.49
CA TRP A 53 15.25 2.17 10.74
C TRP A 53 14.04 2.52 9.87
N LEU A 54 13.05 3.23 10.40
CA LEU A 54 11.88 3.66 9.63
C LEU A 54 12.23 4.64 8.50
N LEU A 55 13.17 5.55 8.76
CA LEU A 55 13.70 6.47 7.76
C LEU A 55 14.43 5.70 6.65
N LEU A 56 15.20 4.67 7.01
CA LEU A 56 15.88 3.80 6.05
C LEU A 56 14.87 3.16 5.12
N GLN A 57 13.83 2.54 5.67
CA GLN A 57 12.78 1.89 4.89
C GLN A 57 12.02 2.88 3.99
N ALA A 58 11.77 4.10 4.47
CA ALA A 58 11.12 5.15 3.69
C ALA A 58 11.98 5.62 2.51
N THR A 59 13.27 5.90 2.77
CA THR A 59 14.23 6.28 1.73
C THR A 59 14.43 5.16 0.71
N TRP A 60 14.56 3.93 1.18
CA TRP A 60 14.67 2.75 0.33
C TRP A 60 13.46 2.58 -0.60
N ALA A 61 12.24 2.78 -0.09
CA ALA A 61 11.02 2.73 -0.89
C ALA A 61 10.99 3.81 -1.99
N VAL A 62 11.45 5.03 -1.70
CA VAL A 62 11.54 6.11 -2.70
C VAL A 62 12.55 5.75 -3.80
N ILE A 63 13.75 5.29 -3.42
CA ILE A 63 14.82 4.93 -4.35
C ILE A 63 14.37 3.79 -5.28
N THR A 64 13.89 2.69 -4.71
CA THR A 64 13.45 1.52 -5.49
C THR A 64 12.21 1.76 -6.35
N SER A 65 11.46 2.84 -6.11
CA SER A 65 10.27 3.15 -6.91
C SER A 65 10.59 3.42 -8.38
N LEU A 66 11.83 3.83 -8.69
CA LEU A 66 12.36 4.00 -10.05
C LEU A 66 12.40 2.65 -10.79
N ASP A 67 13.03 1.66 -10.17
CA ASP A 67 13.13 0.31 -10.71
C ASP A 67 11.74 -0.35 -10.79
N MET A 68 10.91 -0.22 -9.75
CA MET A 68 9.53 -0.75 -9.78
C MET A 68 8.69 -0.17 -10.92
N GLY A 69 8.80 1.13 -11.20
CA GLY A 69 8.09 1.78 -12.31
C GLY A 69 8.52 1.24 -13.67
N HIS A 70 9.82 0.95 -13.84
CA HIS A 70 10.32 0.29 -15.05
C HIS A 70 9.80 -1.15 -15.17
N GLN A 71 9.88 -1.92 -14.08
CA GLN A 71 9.41 -3.30 -14.04
C GLN A 71 7.91 -3.41 -14.36
N ASP A 72 7.08 -2.53 -13.79
CA ASP A 72 5.64 -2.51 -14.03
C ASP A 72 5.32 -2.22 -15.50
N TYR A 73 6.03 -1.27 -16.12
CA TYR A 73 5.87 -0.98 -17.55
C TYR A 73 6.15 -2.21 -18.40
N VAL A 74 7.27 -2.90 -18.17
CA VAL A 74 7.61 -4.13 -18.89
C VAL A 74 6.59 -5.23 -18.62
N GLY A 75 6.09 -5.35 -17.38
CA GLY A 75 5.02 -6.28 -17.03
C GLY A 75 3.73 -6.03 -17.80
N TYR A 76 3.31 -4.78 -17.95
CA TYR A 76 2.15 -4.43 -18.76
C TYR A 76 2.35 -4.73 -20.24
N GLU A 77 3.54 -4.50 -20.79
CA GLU A 77 3.87 -4.89 -22.16
C GLU A 77 3.79 -6.42 -22.34
N CYS A 78 4.28 -7.20 -21.37
CA CYS A 78 4.17 -8.66 -21.39
C CYS A 78 2.72 -9.14 -21.36
N LEU A 79 1.87 -8.51 -20.53
CA LEU A 79 0.43 -8.78 -20.48
C LEU A 79 -0.26 -8.41 -21.80
N ARG A 80 0.13 -7.29 -22.43
CA ARG A 80 -0.41 -6.87 -23.73
C ARG A 80 -0.06 -7.84 -24.85
N LEU A 81 1.16 -8.37 -24.86
CA LEU A 81 1.61 -9.36 -25.84
C LEU A 81 0.84 -10.69 -25.72
N GLY A 82 0.46 -11.08 -24.50
CA GLY A 82 -0.33 -12.28 -24.25
C GLY A 82 0.45 -13.59 -24.47
N THR A 83 -0.17 -14.72 -24.09
CA THR A 83 0.50 -16.04 -24.00
C THR A 83 1.02 -16.60 -25.32
N ASN A 84 0.51 -16.10 -26.46
CA ASN A 84 0.88 -16.60 -27.78
C ASN A 84 2.25 -16.06 -28.25
N ASN A 85 2.74 -14.96 -27.65
CA ASN A 85 3.93 -14.24 -28.08
C ASN A 85 5.12 -14.48 -27.14
N ARG A 86 5.43 -15.76 -26.86
CA ARG A 86 6.42 -16.16 -25.84
C ARG A 86 7.82 -15.58 -26.07
N ILE A 87 8.31 -15.66 -27.31
CA ILE A 87 9.64 -15.19 -27.68
C ILE A 87 9.71 -13.66 -27.56
N GLU A 88 8.64 -12.94 -27.93
CA GLU A 88 8.59 -11.48 -27.78
C GLU A 88 8.55 -11.05 -26.31
N ILE A 89 7.81 -11.78 -25.45
CA ILE A 89 7.81 -11.54 -24.00
C ILE A 89 9.22 -11.75 -23.43
N ALA A 90 9.87 -12.87 -23.77
CA ALA A 90 11.23 -13.16 -23.33
C ALA A 90 12.23 -12.11 -23.82
N ARG A 91 12.12 -11.69 -25.09
CA ARG A 91 12.92 -10.61 -25.67
C ARG A 91 12.69 -9.29 -24.94
N ALA A 92 11.45 -8.94 -24.62
CA ALA A 92 11.12 -7.73 -23.89
C ALA A 92 11.79 -7.71 -22.50
N ILE A 93 11.78 -8.83 -21.77
CA ILE A 93 12.42 -8.95 -20.45
C ILE A 93 13.93 -8.87 -20.55
N PHE A 94 14.56 -9.66 -21.43
CA PHE A 94 16.01 -9.66 -21.57
C PHE A 94 16.54 -8.33 -22.11
N SER A 95 15.75 -7.61 -22.90
CA SER A 95 16.09 -6.26 -23.36
C SER A 95 15.95 -5.22 -22.25
N ALA A 96 15.02 -5.41 -21.31
CA ALA A 96 14.80 -4.53 -20.16
C ALA A 96 15.83 -4.73 -19.04
N ALA A 97 16.36 -5.95 -18.87
CA ALA A 97 17.27 -6.27 -17.76
C ALA A 97 18.50 -5.36 -17.66
N PRO A 98 19.23 -5.01 -18.75
CA PRO A 98 20.32 -4.05 -18.67
C PRO A 98 19.90 -2.65 -18.21
N ILE A 99 18.67 -2.23 -18.55
CA ILE A 99 18.13 -0.92 -18.14
C ILE A 99 17.77 -0.94 -16.65
N ALA A 100 17.16 -2.02 -16.16
CA ALA A 100 16.88 -2.20 -14.74
C ALA A 100 18.18 -2.18 -13.91
N LEU A 101 19.21 -2.90 -14.36
CA LEU A 101 20.53 -2.87 -13.72
C LEU A 101 21.15 -1.46 -13.75
N LEU A 102 21.05 -0.74 -14.86
CA LEU A 102 21.52 0.64 -14.97
C LEU A 102 20.80 1.57 -13.98
N ILE A 103 19.48 1.44 -13.82
CA ILE A 103 18.69 2.20 -12.84
C ILE A 103 19.23 1.91 -11.43
N THR A 104 19.41 0.65 -11.07
CA THR A 104 19.94 0.31 -9.73
C THR A 104 21.39 0.74 -9.50
N LEU A 105 22.22 0.83 -10.55
CA LEU A 105 23.55 1.44 -10.44
C LEU A 105 23.47 2.95 -10.20
N ILE A 106 22.52 3.63 -10.85
CA ILE A 106 22.23 5.05 -10.58
C ILE A 106 21.76 5.23 -9.14
N ASP A 107 20.94 4.31 -8.61
CA ASP A 107 20.49 4.34 -7.21
C ASP A 107 21.65 4.20 -6.23
N ILE A 108 22.54 3.23 -6.44
CA ILE A 108 23.76 3.04 -5.63
C ILE A 108 24.64 4.28 -5.69
N PHE A 109 24.85 4.84 -6.88
CA PHE A 109 25.62 6.06 -7.06
C PHE A 109 24.98 7.25 -6.34
N PHE A 110 23.67 7.40 -6.44
CA PHE A 110 22.92 8.43 -5.74
C PHE A 110 23.07 8.33 -4.22
N ILE A 111 22.96 7.13 -3.64
CA ILE A 111 23.16 6.89 -2.21
C ILE A 111 24.60 7.25 -1.79
N PHE A 112 25.58 6.86 -2.60
CA PHE A 112 26.98 7.20 -2.35
C PHE A 112 27.21 8.71 -2.34
N VAL A 113 26.66 9.44 -3.32
CA VAL A 113 26.74 10.90 -3.40
C VAL A 113 26.01 11.54 -2.22
N LEU A 114 24.80 11.08 -1.89
CA LEU A 114 23.99 11.57 -0.77
C LEU A 114 24.79 11.53 0.53
N GLY A 115 25.49 10.42 0.79
CA GLY A 115 26.37 10.26 1.94
C GLY A 115 27.53 11.25 2.02
N LYS A 116 27.99 11.78 0.88
CA LYS A 116 29.06 12.80 0.84
C LYS A 116 28.56 14.23 1.05
N THR A 117 27.25 14.46 1.01
CA THR A 117 26.68 15.82 1.15
C THR A 117 26.52 16.30 2.61
N GLY A 118 26.67 15.41 3.60
CA GLY A 118 26.35 15.69 5.00
C GLY A 118 24.84 15.82 5.28
N LEU A 119 23.98 15.56 4.29
CA LEU A 119 22.52 15.61 4.48
C LEU A 119 22.02 14.51 5.42
N THR A 120 22.68 13.35 5.42
CA THR A 120 22.38 12.22 6.31
C THR A 120 22.58 12.58 7.77
N GLU A 121 23.67 13.28 8.10
CA GLU A 121 23.92 13.79 9.46
C GLU A 121 22.83 14.78 9.90
N LYS A 122 22.39 15.66 9.00
CA LYS A 122 21.29 16.60 9.30
C LYS A 122 19.97 15.87 9.56
N TRP A 123 19.69 14.79 8.82
CA TRP A 123 18.50 13.98 9.06
C TRP A 123 18.52 13.27 10.41
N MET A 124 19.71 12.89 10.90
CA MET A 124 19.91 12.25 12.20
C MET A 124 20.19 13.23 13.33
N ASN A 125 19.84 14.52 13.16
CA ASN A 125 20.06 15.55 14.17
C ASN A 125 21.52 15.60 14.69
N HIS A 126 22.48 15.40 13.80
CA HIS A 126 23.93 15.38 14.07
C HIS A 126 24.45 14.21 14.91
N ASP A 127 23.68 13.12 15.07
CA ASP A 127 24.22 11.85 15.56
C ASP A 127 25.04 11.17 14.45
N ILE A 128 26.37 11.30 14.56
CA ILE A 128 27.33 10.82 13.56
C ILE A 128 27.35 9.29 13.49
N GLU A 129 27.21 8.61 14.63
CA GLU A 129 27.27 7.15 14.70
C GLU A 129 26.06 6.54 14.00
N ILE A 130 24.85 6.93 14.40
CA ILE A 130 23.60 6.47 13.77
C ILE A 130 23.56 6.85 12.28
N ALA A 131 24.00 8.07 11.91
CA ALA A 131 24.03 8.48 10.51
C ALA A 131 24.97 7.61 9.66
N SER A 132 26.13 7.25 10.19
CA SER A 132 27.11 6.41 9.51
C SER A 132 26.61 4.98 9.31
N GLU A 133 26.03 4.37 10.36
CA GLU A 133 25.41 3.04 10.29
C GLU A 133 24.24 3.03 9.30
N TRP A 134 23.38 4.04 9.37
CA TRP A 134 22.23 4.18 8.48
C TRP A 134 22.64 4.28 7.01
N GLN A 135 23.67 5.08 6.70
CA GLN A 135 24.16 5.22 5.34
C GLN A 135 24.79 3.92 4.83
N ALA A 136 25.61 3.26 5.65
CA ALA A 136 26.19 1.97 5.31
C ALA A 136 25.09 0.93 5.06
N ALA A 137 24.07 0.88 5.93
CA ALA A 137 22.93 0.00 5.81
C ALA A 137 22.14 0.23 4.51
N LEU A 138 21.90 1.50 4.14
CA LEU A 138 21.22 1.84 2.89
C LEU A 138 22.04 1.43 1.66
N LEU A 139 23.36 1.61 1.68
CA LEU A 139 24.26 1.17 0.61
C LEU A 139 24.25 -0.36 0.47
N LEU A 140 24.35 -1.08 1.60
CA LEU A 140 24.29 -2.55 1.63
C LEU A 140 22.98 -3.07 1.05
N GLN A 141 21.86 -2.45 1.42
CA GLN A 141 20.53 -2.79 0.90
C GLN A 141 20.43 -2.55 -0.62
N ALA A 142 20.99 -1.44 -1.11
CA ALA A 142 21.02 -1.11 -2.54
C ALA A 142 21.87 -2.09 -3.35
N THR A 143 23.07 -2.41 -2.85
CA THR A 143 23.94 -3.43 -3.47
C THR A 143 23.28 -4.80 -3.47
N THR A 144 22.62 -5.18 -2.37
CA THR A 144 21.88 -6.45 -2.30
C THR A 144 20.76 -6.49 -3.34
N PHE A 145 20.00 -5.41 -3.50
CA PHE A 145 18.93 -5.31 -4.48
C PHE A 145 19.40 -5.41 -5.94
N PHE A 146 20.55 -4.80 -6.25
CA PHE A 146 21.20 -4.90 -7.57
C PHE A 146 21.40 -6.36 -8.00
N PHE A 147 21.89 -7.22 -7.08
CA PHE A 147 22.13 -8.63 -7.38
C PHE A 147 20.89 -9.53 -7.31
N THR A 148 19.79 -9.06 -6.72
CA THR A 148 18.63 -9.90 -6.40
C THR A 148 17.37 -9.47 -7.14
N ALA A 149 16.70 -8.46 -6.62
CA ALA A 149 15.33 -8.12 -6.96
C ALA A 149 15.17 -7.39 -8.31
N SER A 150 16.17 -6.66 -8.78
CA SER A 150 16.08 -5.88 -10.03
C SER A 150 15.74 -6.77 -11.24
N ILE A 151 16.46 -7.88 -11.42
CA ILE A 151 16.17 -8.85 -12.49
C ILE A 151 14.99 -9.75 -12.10
N GLY A 152 14.93 -10.18 -10.84
CA GLY A 152 13.86 -11.07 -10.36
C GLY A 152 12.45 -10.49 -10.58
N GLY A 153 12.28 -9.18 -10.37
CA GLY A 153 11.02 -8.48 -10.56
C GLY A 153 10.56 -8.42 -12.01
N LEU A 154 11.47 -8.34 -12.97
CA LEU A 154 11.16 -8.42 -14.41
C LEU A 154 10.70 -9.84 -14.80
N ILE A 155 11.43 -10.86 -14.34
CA ILE A 155 11.12 -12.26 -14.63
C ILE A 155 9.72 -12.61 -14.13
N VAL A 156 9.43 -12.27 -12.88
CA VAL A 156 8.13 -12.53 -12.25
C VAL A 156 6.98 -11.93 -13.06
N ARG A 157 7.10 -10.66 -13.47
CA ARG A 157 6.07 -9.98 -14.27
C ARG A 157 5.93 -10.57 -15.66
N GLY A 158 7.04 -11.00 -16.26
CA GLY A 158 7.07 -11.69 -17.55
C GLY A 158 6.41 -13.07 -17.56
N LEU A 159 6.40 -13.76 -16.42
CA LEU A 159 5.75 -15.06 -16.25
C LEU A 159 4.25 -14.95 -15.91
N ALA A 160 3.76 -13.77 -15.52
CA ALA A 160 2.37 -13.55 -15.17
C ALA A 160 1.36 -13.92 -16.28
N PRO A 161 1.59 -13.62 -17.59
CA PRO A 161 0.69 -14.02 -18.67
C PRO A 161 0.46 -15.54 -18.76
N PHE A 162 1.47 -16.34 -18.40
CA PHE A 162 1.45 -17.82 -18.49
C PHE A 162 0.69 -18.48 -17.34
N GLY A 163 0.19 -17.69 -16.40
CA GLY A 163 -0.68 -18.18 -15.35
C GLY A 163 0.02 -18.69 -14.09
N HIS A 164 1.32 -18.42 -13.96
CA HIS A 164 2.13 -18.72 -12.78
C HIS A 164 1.90 -17.73 -11.62
N PHE A 165 0.92 -16.83 -11.74
CA PHE A 165 0.58 -15.82 -10.71
C PHE A 165 0.35 -16.39 -9.30
N PRO A 166 -0.39 -17.51 -9.09
CA PRO A 166 -0.58 -18.05 -7.75
C PRO A 166 0.74 -18.45 -7.08
N ARG A 167 1.66 -19.05 -7.85
CA ARG A 167 2.98 -19.44 -7.36
C ARG A 167 3.83 -18.24 -6.99
N ILE A 168 3.81 -17.20 -7.84
CA ILE A 168 4.46 -15.91 -7.57
C ILE A 168 3.90 -15.27 -6.30
N ALA A 169 2.59 -15.34 -6.08
CA ALA A 169 1.95 -14.78 -4.89
C ALA A 169 2.40 -15.49 -3.60
N TRP A 170 2.55 -16.82 -3.63
CA TRP A 170 3.12 -17.59 -2.52
C TRP A 170 4.59 -17.23 -2.26
N TRP A 171 5.41 -17.08 -3.30
CA TRP A 171 6.78 -16.58 -3.13
C TRP A 171 6.81 -15.18 -2.50
N GLY A 172 5.94 -14.27 -2.94
CA GLY A 172 5.80 -12.96 -2.30
C GLY A 172 5.35 -13.02 -0.84
N THR A 173 4.62 -14.06 -0.45
CA THR A 173 4.22 -14.32 0.94
C THR A 173 5.41 -14.79 1.78
N ILE A 174 6.20 -15.72 1.24
CA ILE A 174 7.45 -16.19 1.86
C ILE A 174 8.43 -15.03 2.02
N ASN A 175 8.57 -14.18 1.00
CA ASN A 175 9.41 -12.98 1.07
C ASN A 175 9.00 -12.09 2.25
N ALA A 176 7.70 -11.80 2.38
CA ALA A 176 7.20 -10.96 3.46
C ALA A 176 7.49 -11.53 4.85
N LEU A 177 7.46 -12.86 5.01
CA LEU A 177 7.88 -13.53 6.24
C LEU A 177 9.38 -13.33 6.50
N PHE A 178 10.23 -13.64 5.52
CA PHE A 178 11.68 -13.56 5.65
C PHE A 178 12.13 -12.13 5.98
N THR A 179 11.62 -11.14 5.24
CA THR A 179 12.02 -9.74 5.42
C THR A 179 11.47 -9.09 6.68
N SER A 180 10.43 -9.67 7.30
CA SER A 180 9.88 -9.16 8.56
C SER A 180 10.46 -9.88 9.77
N ILE A 181 10.55 -11.21 9.73
CA ILE A 181 10.89 -12.04 10.89
C ILE A 181 12.39 -12.05 11.14
N VAL A 182 13.24 -12.18 10.11
CA VAL A 182 14.68 -12.31 10.31
C VAL A 182 15.31 -11.07 10.99
N PRO A 183 15.07 -9.82 10.54
CA PRO A 183 15.55 -8.66 11.28
C PRO A 183 14.89 -8.55 12.66
N GLY A 184 13.61 -8.94 12.79
CA GLY A 184 12.94 -9.09 14.08
C GLY A 184 13.71 -9.97 15.07
N ILE A 185 14.10 -11.17 14.64
CA ILE A 185 14.89 -12.10 15.46
C ILE A 185 16.25 -11.49 15.81
N ALA A 186 16.94 -10.90 14.83
CA ALA A 186 18.23 -10.25 15.08
C ALA A 186 18.12 -9.19 16.19
N VAL A 187 17.13 -8.29 16.10
CA VAL A 187 16.92 -7.25 17.12
C VAL A 187 16.55 -7.85 18.48
N SER A 188 15.77 -8.93 18.51
CA SER A 188 15.47 -9.63 19.77
C SER A 188 16.69 -10.27 20.44
N LEU A 189 17.77 -10.53 19.67
CA LEU A 189 19.06 -11.01 20.13
C LEU A 189 20.03 -9.86 20.48
N GLY A 190 19.56 -8.61 20.46
CA GLY A 190 20.35 -7.43 20.78
C GLY A 190 21.04 -6.77 19.58
N ALA A 191 20.67 -7.13 18.35
CA ALA A 191 21.29 -6.55 17.16
C ALA A 191 21.03 -5.04 17.06
N ASN A 192 22.05 -4.27 16.69
CA ASN A 192 21.92 -2.84 16.39
C ASN A 192 21.34 -2.60 14.97
N LEU A 193 21.26 -1.33 14.55
CA LEU A 193 20.69 -0.95 13.25
C LEU A 193 21.41 -1.62 12.08
N TRP A 194 22.75 -1.59 12.08
CA TRP A 194 23.59 -2.18 11.05
C TRP A 194 23.44 -3.72 11.00
N GLU A 195 23.52 -4.38 12.15
CA GLU A 195 23.42 -5.85 12.25
C GLU A 195 22.03 -6.36 11.81
N ALA A 196 20.96 -5.65 12.17
CA ALA A 196 19.62 -5.95 11.69
C ALA A 196 19.51 -5.80 10.16
N MET A 197 20.21 -4.84 9.55
CA MET A 197 20.28 -4.70 8.10
C MET A 197 21.08 -5.84 7.44
N VAL A 198 22.21 -6.24 8.02
CA VAL A 198 22.98 -7.39 7.55
C VAL A 198 22.11 -8.65 7.56
N ALA A 199 21.35 -8.88 8.64
CA ALA A 199 20.42 -9.98 8.75
C ALA A 199 19.31 -9.92 7.68
N LEU A 200 18.73 -8.74 7.43
CA LEU A 200 17.75 -8.53 6.36
C LEU A 200 18.34 -8.81 4.96
N CYS A 201 19.56 -8.34 4.68
CA CYS A 201 20.22 -8.56 3.41
C CYS A 201 20.56 -10.04 3.19
N ALA A 202 21.05 -10.73 4.22
CA ALA A 202 21.30 -12.17 4.18
C ALA A 202 20.00 -12.94 3.90
N ALA A 203 18.91 -12.62 4.61
CA ALA A 203 17.60 -13.22 4.38
C ALA A 203 17.10 -13.01 2.94
N ASN A 204 17.25 -11.78 2.42
CA ASN A 204 16.90 -11.45 1.04
C ASN A 204 17.71 -12.28 0.04
N ILE A 205 19.04 -12.35 0.20
CA ILE A 205 19.91 -13.13 -0.70
C ILE A 205 19.49 -14.61 -0.68
N SER A 206 19.31 -15.20 0.51
CA SER A 206 18.87 -16.60 0.64
C SER A 206 17.52 -16.84 -0.04
N TYR A 207 16.54 -15.96 0.18
CA TYR A 207 15.23 -16.03 -0.47
C TYR A 207 15.37 -15.94 -2.00
N TYR A 208 16.10 -14.93 -2.50
CA TYR A 208 16.19 -14.66 -3.94
C TYR A 208 16.96 -15.74 -4.69
N ILE A 209 17.95 -16.40 -4.07
CA ILE A 209 18.64 -17.55 -4.69
C ILE A 209 17.63 -18.66 -5.00
N ILE A 210 16.81 -19.05 -4.01
CA ILE A 210 15.83 -20.13 -4.17
C ILE A 210 14.72 -19.71 -5.14
N HIS A 211 14.21 -18.50 -4.99
CA HIS A 211 13.17 -17.96 -5.85
C HIS A 211 13.65 -17.85 -7.32
N LEU A 212 14.86 -17.36 -7.56
CA LEU A 212 15.43 -17.25 -8.90
C LEU A 212 15.66 -18.62 -9.54
N ALA A 213 16.15 -19.61 -8.79
CA ALA A 213 16.31 -20.98 -9.27
C ALA A 213 14.95 -21.55 -9.76
N ASP A 214 13.89 -21.30 -9.00
CA ASP A 214 12.54 -21.70 -9.38
C ASP A 214 12.03 -20.96 -10.63
N MET A 215 12.23 -19.64 -10.70
CA MET A 215 11.82 -18.84 -11.85
C MET A 215 12.59 -19.22 -13.12
N ILE A 216 13.89 -19.49 -13.03
CA ILE A 216 14.71 -19.98 -14.15
C ILE A 216 14.18 -21.33 -14.65
N ARG A 217 13.80 -22.24 -13.74
CA ARG A 217 13.18 -23.52 -14.13
C ARG A 217 11.91 -23.29 -14.94
N ILE A 218 11.04 -22.36 -14.51
CA ILE A 218 9.80 -22.04 -15.23
C ILE A 218 10.11 -21.38 -16.59
N MET A 219 11.07 -20.46 -16.65
CA MET A 219 11.49 -19.81 -17.90
C MET A 219 12.03 -20.83 -18.92
N ARG A 220 12.72 -21.89 -18.48
CA ARG A 220 13.15 -23.00 -19.35
C ARG A 220 11.94 -23.75 -19.92
N LEU A 221 10.95 -24.06 -19.08
CA LEU A 221 9.72 -24.74 -19.51
C LEU A 221 8.95 -23.92 -20.54
N GLU A 222 8.90 -22.59 -20.38
CA GLU A 222 8.23 -21.70 -21.33
C GLU A 222 9.11 -21.28 -22.52
N SER A 223 10.32 -21.86 -22.66
CA SER A 223 11.24 -21.62 -23.77
C SER A 223 11.74 -20.18 -23.92
N PHE A 224 11.85 -19.43 -22.82
CA PHE A 224 12.26 -18.02 -22.86
C PHE A 224 13.69 -17.83 -23.38
N PHE A 225 14.59 -18.76 -23.07
CA PHE A 225 16.02 -18.69 -23.44
C PHE A 225 16.30 -18.76 -24.96
N GLN A 226 15.27 -18.96 -25.79
CA GLN A 226 15.40 -18.86 -27.25
C GLN A 226 15.46 -17.41 -27.74
N ALA A 227 14.99 -16.45 -26.94
CA ALA A 227 15.02 -15.04 -27.29
C ALA A 227 16.40 -14.41 -27.03
N ARG A 228 16.86 -13.58 -27.97
CA ARG A 228 18.05 -12.74 -27.79
C ARG A 228 17.66 -11.33 -27.34
N PRO A 229 18.42 -10.70 -26.43
CA PRO A 229 18.18 -9.33 -26.02
C PRO A 229 18.38 -8.36 -27.20
N GLN A 230 17.60 -7.28 -27.22
CA GLN A 230 17.71 -6.20 -28.18
C GLN A 230 17.86 -4.86 -27.45
N PHE A 231 19.08 -4.32 -27.40
CA PHE A 231 19.36 -3.08 -26.66
C PHE A 231 18.48 -1.90 -27.09
N LYS A 232 18.20 -1.74 -28.39
CA LYS A 232 17.30 -0.69 -28.89
C LYS A 232 15.90 -0.78 -28.30
N LEU A 233 15.39 -2.01 -28.11
CA LEU A 233 14.11 -2.23 -27.44
C LEU A 233 14.21 -1.85 -25.97
N GLY A 234 15.27 -2.24 -25.27
CA GLY A 234 15.53 -1.88 -23.88
C GLY A 234 15.51 -0.37 -23.65
N PHE A 235 16.28 0.40 -24.41
CA PHE A 235 16.28 1.86 -24.33
C PHE A 235 14.90 2.47 -24.65
N SER A 236 14.18 1.91 -25.64
CA SER A 236 12.81 2.35 -25.93
C SER A 236 11.86 2.10 -24.76
N GLN A 237 11.97 0.95 -24.10
CA GLN A 237 11.19 0.61 -22.90
C GLN A 237 11.56 1.52 -21.74
N GLY A 238 12.85 1.78 -21.51
CA GLY A 238 13.34 2.74 -20.51
C GLY A 238 12.69 4.11 -20.68
N GLY A 239 12.80 4.69 -21.88
CA GLY A 239 12.19 5.99 -22.19
C GLY A 239 10.68 6.03 -22.03
N LYS A 240 9.96 4.97 -22.45
CA LYS A 240 8.50 4.88 -22.29
C LYS A 240 8.07 4.68 -20.84
N SER A 241 8.89 3.98 -20.05
CA SER A 241 8.61 3.72 -18.64
C SER A 241 8.74 4.96 -17.75
N LEU A 242 9.40 6.03 -18.22
CA LEU A 242 9.59 7.27 -17.47
C LEU A 242 8.28 7.86 -16.92
N TRP A 243 7.18 7.77 -17.69
CA TRP A 243 5.87 8.25 -17.23
C TRP A 243 5.33 7.45 -16.04
N LEU A 244 5.54 6.14 -16.05
CA LEU A 244 5.09 5.27 -14.96
C LEU A 244 6.00 5.41 -13.74
N ILE A 245 7.29 5.61 -13.97
CA ILE A 245 8.27 5.95 -12.93
C ILE A 245 7.88 7.26 -12.24
N LEU A 246 7.59 8.33 -12.99
CA LEU A 246 7.16 9.62 -12.44
C LEU A 246 5.86 9.48 -11.63
N LYS A 247 4.92 8.68 -12.12
CA LYS A 247 3.67 8.38 -11.39
C LYS A 247 3.96 7.62 -10.08
N SER A 248 4.84 6.62 -10.14
CA SER A 248 5.27 5.84 -8.97
C SER A 248 5.96 6.73 -7.94
N LEU A 249 6.91 7.56 -8.37
CA LEU A 249 7.61 8.52 -7.52
C LEU A 249 6.67 9.53 -6.87
N ALA A 250 5.69 10.05 -7.60
CA ALA A 250 4.71 10.98 -7.02
C ALA A 250 3.91 10.31 -5.90
N GLU A 251 3.47 9.06 -6.12
CA GLU A 251 2.70 8.32 -5.13
C GLU A 251 3.56 7.90 -3.92
N VAL A 252 4.75 7.36 -4.15
CA VAL A 252 5.67 6.96 -3.09
C VAL A 252 6.21 8.17 -2.35
N GLY A 253 6.50 9.28 -3.04
CA GLY A 253 6.91 10.54 -2.43
C GLY A 253 5.82 11.10 -1.51
N ARG A 254 4.54 11.02 -1.91
CA ARG A 254 3.42 11.39 -1.04
C ARG A 254 3.32 10.49 0.19
N GLN A 255 3.53 9.18 0.04
CA GLN A 255 3.38 8.23 1.14
C GLN A 255 4.59 8.18 2.08
N GLN A 256 5.79 8.06 1.54
CA GLN A 256 7.05 7.86 2.27
C GLN A 256 7.85 9.15 2.45
N GLY A 257 7.71 10.12 1.53
CA GLY A 257 8.41 11.40 1.61
C GLY A 257 8.07 12.21 2.85
N VAL A 258 6.89 12.00 3.45
CA VAL A 258 6.55 12.58 4.76
C VAL A 258 7.56 12.19 5.82
N ARG A 259 8.01 10.93 5.87
CA ARG A 259 9.01 10.46 6.84
C ARG A 259 10.38 11.10 6.58
N ILE A 260 10.77 11.17 5.31
CA ILE A 260 12.04 11.77 4.89
C ILE A 260 12.10 13.26 5.23
N LEU A 261 10.99 13.99 5.06
CA LEU A 261 10.91 15.41 5.38
C LEU A 261 10.72 15.66 6.88
N LEU A 262 10.02 14.77 7.60
CA LEU A 262 9.82 14.90 9.04
C LEU A 262 11.11 14.75 9.84
N ALA A 263 12.00 13.84 9.44
CA ALA A 263 13.26 13.61 10.16
C ALA A 263 14.07 14.90 10.40
N PRO A 264 14.39 15.73 9.39
CA PRO A 264 15.09 17.00 9.61
C PRO A 264 14.21 18.13 10.17
N LEU A 265 12.88 18.06 10.05
CA LEU A 265 11.99 19.17 10.47
C LEU A 265 11.52 19.04 11.92
N ALA A 266 11.26 17.83 12.39
CA ALA A 266 10.74 17.54 13.72
C ALA A 266 11.69 16.67 14.57
N GLY A 267 12.68 16.02 13.95
CA GLY A 267 13.56 15.05 14.59
C GLY A 267 13.14 13.61 14.31
N VAL A 268 14.11 12.70 14.44
CA VAL A 268 13.95 11.27 14.14
C VAL A 268 12.95 10.59 15.08
N ALA A 269 12.96 10.92 16.36
CA ALA A 269 12.03 10.37 17.35
C ALA A 269 10.57 10.80 17.08
N ASP A 270 10.33 12.08 16.80
CA ASP A 270 9.01 12.61 16.43
C ASP A 270 8.50 12.00 15.11
N MET A 271 9.40 11.79 14.15
CA MET A 271 9.10 11.08 12.91
C MET A 271 8.72 9.61 13.18
N ALA A 272 9.42 8.94 14.09
CA ALA A 272 9.08 7.59 14.53
C ALA A 272 7.69 7.56 15.18
N ALA A 273 7.39 8.50 16.08
CA ALA A 273 6.08 8.64 16.71
C ALA A 273 4.96 8.79 15.68
N PHE A 274 5.13 9.71 14.74
CA PHE A 274 4.21 9.93 13.63
C PHE A 274 4.01 8.66 12.79
N SER A 275 5.09 7.97 12.45
CA SER A 275 5.06 6.75 11.65
C SER A 275 4.35 5.59 12.36
N THR A 276 4.56 5.44 13.67
CA THR A 276 3.91 4.41 14.49
C THR A 276 2.42 4.67 14.63
N MET A 277 2.02 5.92 14.92
CA MET A 277 0.60 6.32 14.94
C MET A 277 -0.06 6.10 13.57
N ARG A 278 0.62 6.43 12.48
CA ARG A 278 0.13 6.18 11.11
C ARG A 278 -0.03 4.69 10.81
N THR A 279 0.85 3.85 11.33
CA THR A 279 0.75 2.40 11.18
C THR A 279 -0.50 1.88 11.92
N GLY A 280 -0.71 2.33 13.16
CA GLY A 280 -1.92 2.02 13.93
C GLY A 280 -3.20 2.46 13.21
N ALA A 281 -3.24 3.68 12.67
CA ALA A 281 -4.39 4.16 11.91
C ALA A 281 -4.61 3.31 10.64
N ASN A 282 -3.54 3.04 9.87
CA ASN A 282 -3.60 2.28 8.61
C ASN A 282 -4.05 0.82 8.76
N PHE A 283 -4.04 0.27 9.97
CA PHE A 283 -4.60 -1.05 10.25
C PHE A 283 -6.04 -1.19 9.73
N ALA A 284 -6.87 -0.15 9.89
CA ALA A 284 -8.23 -0.12 9.36
C ALA A 284 -8.29 -0.27 7.82
N MET A 285 -7.34 0.35 7.11
CA MET A 285 -7.28 0.29 5.64
C MET A 285 -6.98 -1.13 5.13
N GLN A 286 -6.24 -1.93 5.90
CA GLN A 286 -5.98 -3.33 5.52
C GLN A 286 -7.27 -4.14 5.48
N GLY A 287 -8.17 -3.93 6.45
CA GLY A 287 -9.52 -4.51 6.45
C GLY A 287 -10.31 -4.14 5.19
N LEU A 288 -10.27 -2.87 4.77
CA LEU A 288 -10.97 -2.43 3.56
C LEU A 288 -10.47 -3.13 2.29
N ASN A 289 -9.15 -3.18 2.11
CA ASN A 289 -8.51 -3.73 0.91
C ASN A 289 -8.87 -5.19 0.67
N THR A 290 -9.19 -5.91 1.73
CA THR A 290 -9.60 -7.30 1.64
C THR A 290 -11.00 -7.48 1.02
N ILE A 291 -11.85 -6.45 1.12
CA ILE A 291 -13.19 -6.42 0.54
C ILE A 291 -13.16 -5.76 -0.84
N THR A 292 -12.45 -4.63 -0.98
CA THR A 292 -12.39 -3.88 -2.24
C THR A 292 -11.59 -4.61 -3.33
N GLY A 293 -10.53 -5.34 -2.95
CA GLY A 293 -9.68 -6.08 -3.88
C GLY A 293 -10.46 -7.05 -4.79
N PRO A 294 -11.24 -7.98 -4.22
CA PRO A 294 -12.11 -8.88 -5.01
C PRO A 294 -13.23 -8.18 -5.78
N ILE A 295 -13.73 -7.03 -5.30
CA ILE A 295 -14.78 -6.26 -5.98
C ILE A 295 -14.22 -5.54 -7.22
N MET A 296 -12.95 -5.18 -7.22
CA MET A 296 -12.34 -4.36 -8.27
C MET A 296 -12.50 -4.96 -9.69
N PRO A 297 -12.15 -6.24 -9.97
CA PRO A 297 -12.34 -6.81 -11.31
C PRO A 297 -13.81 -6.86 -11.75
N GLU A 298 -14.73 -7.11 -10.83
CA GLU A 298 -16.16 -7.09 -11.14
C GLU A 298 -16.64 -5.68 -11.49
N LEU A 299 -16.22 -4.69 -10.70
CA LEU A 299 -16.53 -3.29 -10.94
C LEU A 299 -16.00 -2.86 -12.32
N MET A 300 -14.80 -3.27 -12.69
CA MET A 300 -14.25 -3.00 -14.04
C MET A 300 -15.13 -3.58 -15.13
N ARG A 301 -15.57 -4.84 -14.97
CA ARG A 301 -16.49 -5.47 -15.91
C ARG A 301 -17.82 -4.71 -16.01
N TYR A 302 -18.39 -4.26 -14.89
CA TYR A 302 -19.64 -3.49 -14.89
C TYR A 302 -19.49 -2.12 -15.56
N LEU A 303 -18.36 -1.44 -15.35
CA LEU A 303 -18.05 -0.16 -15.99
C LEU A 303 -17.89 -0.30 -17.51
N VAL A 304 -17.20 -1.34 -17.98
CA VAL A 304 -17.05 -1.64 -19.42
C VAL A 304 -18.40 -1.97 -20.04
N ALA A 305 -19.23 -2.76 -19.34
CA ALA A 305 -20.58 -3.10 -19.78
C ALA A 305 -21.59 -1.94 -19.64
N ARG A 306 -21.17 -0.81 -19.02
CA ARG A 306 -22.03 0.34 -18.70
C ARG A 306 -23.29 -0.04 -17.90
N ASP A 307 -23.15 -1.05 -17.04
CA ASP A 307 -24.23 -1.55 -16.19
C ASP A 307 -24.34 -0.65 -14.95
N GLN A 308 -25.18 0.39 -15.05
CA GLN A 308 -25.37 1.39 -14.00
C GLN A 308 -25.75 0.74 -12.67
N GLN A 309 -26.73 -0.17 -12.67
CA GLN A 309 -27.30 -0.73 -11.45
C GLN A 309 -26.28 -1.59 -10.70
N ARG A 310 -25.47 -2.38 -11.41
CA ARG A 310 -24.41 -3.18 -10.79
C ARG A 310 -23.21 -2.35 -10.37
N THR A 311 -22.88 -1.30 -11.12
CA THR A 311 -21.83 -0.33 -10.74
C THR A 311 -22.19 0.39 -9.44
N GLU A 312 -23.40 0.94 -9.35
CA GLU A 312 -23.92 1.55 -8.12
C GLU A 312 -23.96 0.56 -6.97
N GLY A 313 -24.39 -0.68 -7.24
CA GLY A 313 -24.39 -1.75 -6.24
C GLY A 313 -22.99 -2.04 -5.69
N ALA A 314 -21.98 -2.13 -6.56
CA ALA A 314 -20.59 -2.34 -6.15
C ALA A 314 -20.03 -1.17 -5.34
N PHE A 315 -20.27 0.08 -5.78
CA PHE A 315 -19.88 1.29 -5.02
C PHE A 315 -20.52 1.29 -3.64
N SER A 316 -21.80 0.94 -3.58
CA SER A 316 -22.54 0.94 -2.33
C SER A 316 -22.05 -0.10 -1.33
N VAL A 317 -21.55 -1.25 -1.81
CA VAL A 317 -20.93 -2.26 -0.91
C VAL A 317 -19.65 -1.70 -0.29
N VAL A 318 -18.80 -1.01 -1.06
CA VAL A 318 -17.58 -0.39 -0.52
C VAL A 318 -17.92 0.64 0.56
N TRP A 319 -18.88 1.51 0.31
CA TRP A 319 -19.31 2.53 1.27
C TRP A 319 -20.06 1.95 2.48
N LEU A 320 -20.78 0.84 2.32
CA LEU A 320 -21.39 0.13 3.44
C LEU A 320 -20.33 -0.36 4.44
N VAL A 321 -19.17 -0.83 3.95
CA VAL A 321 -18.03 -1.22 4.80
C VAL A 321 -17.48 -0.04 5.59
N ILE A 322 -17.51 1.16 5.01
CA ILE A 322 -17.11 2.39 5.72
C ILE A 322 -18.08 2.65 6.88
N CYS A 323 -19.38 2.73 6.59
CA CYS A 323 -20.40 3.07 7.59
C CYS A 323 -20.50 2.03 8.73
N ILE A 324 -20.52 0.73 8.39
CA ILE A 324 -20.72 -0.34 9.39
C ILE A 324 -19.40 -0.74 10.06
N GLY A 325 -18.30 -0.71 9.32
CA GLY A 325 -17.02 -1.27 9.75
C GLY A 325 -16.04 -0.18 10.17
N LEU A 326 -15.53 0.57 9.20
CA LEU A 326 -14.35 1.42 9.42
C LEU A 326 -14.64 2.62 10.33
N SER A 327 -15.72 3.37 10.11
CA SER A 327 -16.02 4.57 10.91
C SER A 327 -16.22 4.24 12.40
N PRO A 328 -17.05 3.24 12.79
CA PRO A 328 -17.13 2.82 14.18
C PRO A 328 -15.82 2.24 14.72
N ALA A 329 -15.08 1.48 13.91
CA ALA A 329 -13.83 0.86 14.36
C ALA A 329 -12.76 1.90 14.70
N VAL A 330 -12.57 2.95 13.88
CA VAL A 330 -11.57 3.99 14.20
C VAL A 330 -11.94 4.81 15.43
N LEU A 331 -13.23 5.00 15.72
CA LEU A 331 -13.69 5.65 16.96
C LEU A 331 -13.38 4.80 18.20
N ILE A 332 -13.67 3.49 18.12
CA ILE A 332 -13.35 2.54 19.19
C ILE A 332 -11.82 2.49 19.41
N VAL A 333 -11.04 2.42 18.33
CA VAL A 333 -9.57 2.41 18.44
C VAL A 333 -9.06 3.73 19.02
N GLN A 334 -9.56 4.89 18.59
CA GLN A 334 -9.20 6.21 19.16
C GLN A 334 -9.45 6.25 20.68
N TYR A 335 -10.54 5.64 21.15
CA TYR A 335 -10.87 5.57 22.57
C TYR A 335 -9.87 4.72 23.37
N PHE A 336 -9.52 3.53 22.87
CA PHE A 336 -8.58 2.62 23.56
C PHE A 336 -7.10 2.94 23.33
N ALA A 337 -6.78 3.71 22.28
CA ALA A 337 -5.40 4.00 21.89
C ALA A 337 -4.55 4.66 22.99
N PRO A 338 -5.02 5.63 23.79
CA PRO A 338 -4.24 6.20 24.88
C PRO A 338 -3.72 5.18 25.91
N GLU A 339 -4.48 4.12 26.16
CA GLU A 339 -4.08 3.05 27.11
C GLU A 339 -3.24 1.97 26.43
N PHE A 340 -3.64 1.56 25.22
CA PHE A 340 -2.95 0.51 24.48
C PHE A 340 -1.58 0.96 23.95
N PHE A 341 -1.47 2.21 23.50
CA PHE A 341 -0.29 2.69 22.78
C PHE A 341 0.98 2.73 23.64
N PRO A 342 0.97 3.20 24.91
CA PRO A 342 2.13 3.11 25.79
C PRO A 342 2.57 1.68 26.07
N ILE A 343 1.63 0.74 26.20
CA ILE A 343 1.96 -0.70 26.37
C ILE A 343 2.63 -1.22 25.10
N TRP A 344 2.06 -0.88 23.93
CA TRP A 344 2.56 -1.31 22.63
C TRP A 344 3.93 -0.73 22.27
N THR A 345 4.27 0.46 22.78
CA THR A 345 5.54 1.14 22.50
C THR A 345 6.52 1.10 23.67
N HIS A 346 6.24 0.31 24.71
CA HIS A 346 7.01 0.27 25.96
C HIS A 346 7.21 1.65 26.61
N GLY A 347 6.26 2.56 26.43
CA GLY A 347 6.31 3.94 26.92
C GLY A 347 7.35 4.83 26.23
N LYS A 348 8.06 4.32 25.22
CA LYS A 348 9.14 5.06 24.54
C LYS A 348 8.63 6.08 23.52
N ILE A 349 7.40 5.93 23.04
CA ILE A 349 6.77 6.84 22.09
C ILE A 349 5.53 7.47 22.71
N THR A 350 5.48 8.80 22.70
CA THR A 350 4.32 9.56 23.18
C THR A 350 3.15 9.46 22.21
N PHE A 351 1.96 9.16 22.73
CA PHE A 351 0.73 9.14 21.95
C PHE A 351 0.15 10.54 21.84
N ASP A 352 -0.16 10.98 20.61
CA ASP A 352 -0.91 12.22 20.37
C ASP A 352 -2.29 11.90 19.75
N PRO A 353 -3.39 12.08 20.52
CA PRO A 353 -4.74 11.79 20.04
C PRO A 353 -5.17 12.58 18.80
N TRP A 354 -4.66 13.80 18.61
CA TRP A 354 -4.98 14.64 17.45
C TRP A 354 -4.30 14.13 16.19
N VAL A 355 -3.04 13.71 16.30
CA VAL A 355 -2.29 13.10 15.19
C VAL A 355 -2.99 11.82 14.74
N PHE A 356 -3.31 10.92 15.67
CA PHE A 356 -3.99 9.67 15.35
C PHE A 356 -5.38 9.89 14.74
N GLY A 357 -6.16 10.83 15.30
CA GLY A 357 -7.47 11.20 14.78
C GLY A 357 -7.42 11.73 13.36
N MET A 358 -6.53 12.68 13.05
CA MET A 358 -6.37 13.24 11.70
C MET A 358 -5.94 12.18 10.68
N LEU A 359 -5.00 11.29 11.05
CA LEU A 359 -4.57 10.19 10.18
C LEU A 359 -5.71 9.20 9.92
N SER A 360 -6.52 8.91 10.93
CA SER A 360 -7.69 8.04 10.82
C SER A 360 -8.78 8.65 9.93
N VAL A 361 -9.04 9.96 10.02
CA VAL A 361 -9.93 10.65 9.07
C VAL A 361 -9.37 10.58 7.65
N GLY A 362 -8.07 10.79 7.48
CA GLY A 362 -7.41 10.66 6.17
C GLY A 362 -7.64 9.28 5.53
N ILE A 363 -7.59 8.21 6.34
CA ILE A 363 -7.91 6.85 5.91
C ILE A 363 -9.38 6.69 5.53
N LEU A 364 -10.31 7.25 6.30
CA LEU A 364 -11.73 7.22 5.95
C LEU A 364 -12.02 7.94 4.64
N LEU A 365 -11.35 9.08 4.38
CA LEU A 365 -11.46 9.80 3.09
C LEU A 365 -10.85 8.99 1.94
N ALA A 366 -9.68 8.37 2.16
CA ALA A 366 -9.04 7.49 1.20
C ALA A 366 -9.87 6.23 0.91
N ALA A 367 -10.65 5.75 1.88
CA ALA A 367 -11.62 4.67 1.70
C ALA A 367 -12.84 5.14 0.88
N LEU A 368 -13.36 6.33 1.19
CA LEU A 368 -14.53 6.91 0.54
C LEU A 368 -14.30 7.15 -0.97
N VAL A 369 -13.09 7.56 -1.34
CA VAL A 369 -12.72 7.82 -2.75
C VAL A 369 -12.43 6.55 -3.57
N GLN A 370 -12.28 5.36 -2.95
CA GLN A 370 -11.90 4.12 -3.66
C GLN A 370 -12.76 3.82 -4.91
N PRO A 371 -14.10 3.98 -4.88
CA PRO A 371 -14.91 3.79 -6.08
C PRO A 371 -14.57 4.75 -7.23
N ALA A 372 -14.22 6.01 -6.93
CA ALA A 372 -13.80 6.97 -7.95
C ALA A 372 -12.43 6.59 -8.52
N VAL A 373 -11.49 6.19 -7.67
CA VAL A 373 -10.17 5.68 -8.07
C VAL A 373 -10.32 4.47 -9.00
N ALA A 374 -11.23 3.56 -8.67
CA ALA A 374 -11.55 2.39 -9.48
C ALA A 374 -12.02 2.76 -10.90
N VAL A 375 -12.91 3.76 -11.06
CA VAL A 375 -13.34 4.24 -12.38
C VAL A 375 -12.16 4.72 -13.22
N ILE A 376 -11.23 5.48 -12.63
CA ILE A 376 -10.09 6.04 -13.35
C ILE A 376 -9.05 4.95 -13.69
N LEU A 377 -8.74 4.07 -12.75
CA LEU A 377 -7.82 2.94 -12.95
C LEU A 377 -8.34 1.97 -14.00
N GLY A 378 -9.62 1.62 -13.92
CA GLY A 378 -10.28 0.70 -14.85
C GLY A 378 -10.23 1.09 -16.30
N ASN A 379 -10.32 2.39 -16.53
CA ASN A 379 -10.32 2.97 -17.87
C ASN A 379 -8.92 3.42 -18.30
N ASN A 380 -7.88 3.04 -17.56
CA ASN A 380 -6.48 3.31 -17.86
C ASN A 380 -6.21 4.80 -18.15
N ILE A 381 -6.84 5.71 -17.40
CA ILE A 381 -6.67 7.17 -17.60
C ILE A 381 -5.41 7.63 -16.85
N VAL A 382 -4.25 7.09 -17.27
CA VAL A 382 -2.95 7.22 -16.57
C VAL A 382 -2.52 8.67 -16.40
N ARG A 383 -2.75 9.53 -17.41
CA ARG A 383 -2.39 10.96 -17.35
C ARG A 383 -3.10 11.65 -16.19
N THR A 384 -4.39 11.42 -16.03
CA THR A 384 -5.17 12.03 -14.94
C THR A 384 -4.72 11.52 -13.58
N GLN A 385 -4.38 10.22 -13.47
CA GLN A 385 -3.79 9.70 -12.23
C GLN A 385 -2.48 10.38 -11.89
N LEU A 386 -1.58 10.55 -12.87
CA LEU A 386 -0.32 11.25 -12.67
C LEU A 386 -0.54 12.69 -12.18
N TYR A 387 -1.45 13.45 -12.81
CA TYR A 387 -1.73 14.82 -12.38
C TYR A 387 -2.31 14.89 -10.97
N ILE A 388 -3.22 13.99 -10.60
CA ILE A 388 -3.80 13.96 -9.25
C ILE A 388 -2.72 13.57 -8.23
N SER A 389 -1.94 12.53 -8.49
CA SER A 389 -0.84 12.12 -7.60
C SER A 389 0.22 13.21 -7.45
N LEU A 390 0.59 13.91 -8.53
CA LEU A 390 1.52 15.04 -8.47
C LEU A 390 0.95 16.20 -7.66
N LEU A 391 -0.33 16.55 -7.88
CA LEU A 391 -1.01 17.59 -7.10
C LEU A 391 -1.03 17.24 -5.60
N GLY A 392 -1.41 16.00 -5.27
CA GLY A 392 -1.41 15.50 -3.89
C GLY A 392 -0.01 15.51 -3.27
N ALA A 393 1.03 15.12 -4.02
CA ALA A 393 2.42 15.18 -3.57
C ALA A 393 2.88 16.62 -3.31
N LEU A 394 2.60 17.55 -4.23
CA LEU A 394 2.94 18.97 -4.09
C LEU A 394 2.24 19.60 -2.88
N ILE A 395 0.96 19.32 -2.68
CA ILE A 395 0.21 19.79 -1.50
C ILE A 395 0.80 19.21 -0.22
N THR A 396 1.12 17.92 -0.21
CA THR A 396 1.72 17.28 0.97
C THR A 396 3.07 17.92 1.31
N ILE A 397 3.97 18.05 0.33
CA ILE A 397 5.31 18.62 0.55
C ILE A 397 5.21 20.10 0.95
N GLY A 398 4.41 20.89 0.24
CA GLY A 398 4.23 22.32 0.55
C GLY A 398 3.62 22.53 1.94
N ALA A 399 2.57 21.77 2.28
CA ALA A 399 1.95 21.83 3.59
C ALA A 399 2.88 21.32 4.70
N LEU A 400 3.74 20.32 4.46
CA LEU A 400 4.73 19.87 5.45
C LEU A 400 5.73 20.99 5.76
N LEU A 401 6.30 21.61 4.73
CA LEU A 401 7.29 22.69 4.90
C LEU A 401 6.69 23.91 5.63
N MET A 402 5.39 24.15 5.49
CA MET A 402 4.69 25.26 6.15
C MET A 402 4.19 24.91 7.56
N LEU A 403 3.58 23.73 7.75
CA LEU A 403 2.84 23.39 8.97
C LEU A 403 3.69 22.67 10.01
N VAL A 404 4.72 21.91 9.62
CA VAL A 404 5.57 21.19 10.59
C VAL A 404 6.37 22.15 11.48
N PRO A 405 6.96 23.24 10.96
CA PRO A 405 7.63 24.21 11.84
C PRO A 405 6.69 24.87 12.86
N LEU A 406 5.39 25.01 12.53
CA LEU A 406 4.39 25.66 13.37
C LEU A 406 3.73 24.71 14.37
N TYR A 407 3.43 23.47 13.94
CA TYR A 407 2.59 22.51 14.67
C TYR A 407 3.27 21.16 14.91
N LYS A 408 4.58 21.04 14.63
CA LYS A 408 5.37 19.79 14.73
C LYS A 408 4.68 18.64 13.98
N ILE A 409 4.61 17.44 14.57
CA ILE A 409 3.99 16.24 13.99
C ILE A 409 2.48 16.40 13.71
N ARG A 410 1.77 17.29 14.42
CA ARG A 410 0.36 17.62 14.09
C ARG A 410 0.25 18.31 12.74
N GLY A 411 1.21 19.17 12.43
CA GLY A 411 1.32 19.81 11.12
C GLY A 411 1.47 18.80 9.98
N ALA A 412 2.22 17.72 10.20
CA ALA A 412 2.35 16.64 9.21
C ALA A 412 1.07 15.81 9.04
N ALA A 413 0.34 15.54 10.13
CA ALA A 413 -0.95 14.86 10.04
C ALA A 413 -1.97 15.72 9.27
N LEU A 414 -1.99 17.03 9.54
CA LEU A 414 -2.83 17.98 8.83
C LEU A 414 -2.45 18.10 7.34
N ALA A 415 -1.16 18.13 7.02
CA ALA A 415 -0.66 18.14 5.64
C ALA A 415 -1.16 16.92 4.83
N LEU A 416 -1.09 15.72 5.43
CA LEU A 416 -1.64 14.52 4.81
C LEU A 416 -3.17 14.58 4.67
N LEU A 417 -3.88 15.04 5.70
CA LEU A 417 -5.33 15.17 5.65
C LEU A 417 -5.78 16.12 4.53
N LEU A 418 -5.11 17.27 4.38
CA LEU A 418 -5.37 18.22 3.29
C LEU A 418 -5.14 17.58 1.92
N ALA A 419 -4.07 16.80 1.76
CA ALA A 419 -3.80 16.09 0.52
C ALA A 419 -4.88 15.03 0.21
N GLU A 420 -5.38 14.30 1.21
CA GLU A 420 -6.48 13.34 1.02
C GLU A 420 -7.82 14.02 0.67
N ILE A 421 -8.11 15.20 1.24
CA ILE A 421 -9.28 16.00 0.85
C ILE A 421 -9.18 16.41 -0.62
N VAL A 422 -8.02 16.92 -1.06
CA VAL A 422 -7.83 17.33 -2.46
C VAL A 422 -7.94 16.11 -3.39
N ASN A 423 -7.34 14.99 -3.03
CA ASN A 423 -7.45 13.75 -3.78
C ASN A 423 -8.92 13.29 -3.91
N LEU A 424 -9.68 13.28 -2.81
CA LEU A 424 -11.10 12.95 -2.81
C LEU A 424 -11.86 13.79 -3.84
N LEU A 425 -11.71 15.11 -3.78
CA LEU A 425 -12.39 16.04 -4.68
C LEU A 425 -11.96 15.84 -6.14
N ALA A 426 -10.67 15.70 -6.40
CA ALA A 426 -10.13 15.55 -7.75
C ALA A 426 -10.56 14.23 -8.41
N TYR A 427 -10.43 13.11 -7.71
CA TYR A 427 -10.86 11.80 -8.19
C TYR A 427 -12.39 11.76 -8.41
N GLN A 428 -13.16 12.29 -7.47
CA GLN A 428 -14.62 12.33 -7.58
C GLN A 428 -15.09 13.18 -8.77
N LEU A 429 -14.48 14.35 -8.98
CA LEU A 429 -14.80 15.22 -10.11
C LEU A 429 -14.54 14.51 -11.44
N VAL A 430 -13.37 13.88 -11.59
CA VAL A 430 -12.99 13.18 -12.82
C VAL A 430 -13.88 11.96 -13.04
N ALA A 431 -14.12 11.15 -12.01
CA ALA A 431 -14.99 9.98 -12.11
C ALA A 431 -16.42 10.37 -12.50
N THR A 432 -16.97 11.43 -11.89
CA THR A 432 -18.32 11.93 -12.21
C THR A 432 -18.40 12.42 -13.67
N ARG A 433 -17.39 13.15 -14.14
CA ARG A 433 -17.32 13.60 -15.55
C ARG A 433 -17.23 12.41 -16.50
N TRP A 434 -16.42 11.41 -16.16
CA TRP A 434 -16.25 10.21 -16.99
C TRP A 434 -17.55 9.39 -17.06
N LEU A 435 -18.25 9.18 -15.95
CA LEU A 435 -19.53 8.48 -15.92
C LEU A 435 -20.58 9.21 -16.76
N ARG A 436 -20.72 10.53 -16.59
CA ARG A 436 -21.66 11.35 -17.38
C ARG A 436 -21.41 11.24 -18.88
N LYS A 437 -20.13 11.29 -19.31
CA LYS A 437 -19.74 11.13 -20.71
C LYS A 437 -20.12 9.75 -21.28
N ASN A 438 -20.27 8.74 -20.42
CA ASN A 438 -20.62 7.37 -20.79
C ASN A 438 -22.08 7.02 -20.45
N ASN A 439 -22.97 8.01 -20.31
CA ASN A 439 -24.40 7.82 -19.98
C ASN A 439 -24.64 7.09 -18.65
N MET A 440 -23.70 7.22 -17.72
CA MET A 440 -23.80 6.71 -16.36
C MET A 440 -23.88 7.87 -15.36
N SER A 441 -24.43 7.61 -14.18
CA SER A 441 -24.56 8.61 -13.12
C SER A 441 -23.72 8.24 -11.90
N TRP A 442 -23.24 9.26 -11.18
CA TRP A 442 -22.62 9.04 -9.87
C TRP A 442 -23.71 8.89 -8.80
N PRO A 443 -23.68 7.85 -7.94
CA PRO A 443 -24.69 7.63 -6.92
C PRO A 443 -24.54 8.59 -5.73
N TRP A 444 -24.90 9.85 -5.94
CA TRP A 444 -24.74 10.95 -4.97
C TRP A 444 -25.40 10.69 -3.62
N ARG A 445 -26.59 10.07 -3.57
CA ARG A 445 -27.29 9.81 -2.31
C ARG A 445 -26.49 8.86 -1.40
N ALA A 446 -26.01 7.74 -1.95
CA ALA A 446 -25.20 6.79 -1.21
C ALA A 446 -23.84 7.42 -0.84
N PHE A 447 -23.20 8.14 -1.77
CA PHE A 447 -21.95 8.83 -1.48
C PHE A 447 -22.09 9.83 -0.32
N LEU A 448 -23.09 10.72 -0.36
CA LEU A 448 -23.29 11.75 0.66
C LEU A 448 -23.61 11.16 2.03
N THR A 449 -24.35 10.05 2.07
CA THR A 449 -24.63 9.37 3.34
C THR A 449 -23.37 8.73 3.93
N ALA A 450 -22.51 8.13 3.10
CA ALA A 450 -21.21 7.63 3.55
C ALA A 450 -20.26 8.75 3.95
N PHE A 451 -20.26 9.87 3.22
CA PHE A 451 -19.50 11.06 3.59
C PHE A 451 -19.96 11.63 4.95
N ALA A 452 -21.27 11.64 5.23
CA ALA A 452 -21.78 12.05 6.53
C ALA A 452 -21.25 11.17 7.67
N SER A 453 -21.15 9.84 7.48
CA SER A 453 -20.48 8.95 8.44
C SER A 453 -19.01 9.36 8.64
N VAL A 454 -18.25 9.63 7.57
CA VAL A 454 -16.86 10.10 7.72
C VAL A 454 -16.76 11.41 8.51
N ILE A 455 -17.69 12.34 8.30
CA ILE A 455 -17.74 13.61 9.05
C ILE A 455 -18.09 13.39 10.53
N ILE A 456 -19.07 12.54 10.83
CA ILE A 456 -19.46 12.22 12.21
C ILE A 456 -18.29 11.55 12.94
N ALA A 457 -17.64 10.56 12.32
CA ALA A 457 -16.43 9.95 12.87
C ALA A 457 -15.29 10.97 13.07
N GLY A 458 -15.09 11.88 12.13
CA GLY A 458 -14.09 12.95 12.23
C GLY A 458 -14.34 13.91 13.40
N ILE A 459 -15.58 14.37 13.56
CA ILE A 459 -16.00 15.19 14.70
C ILE A 459 -15.83 14.39 15.99
N GLY A 460 -16.22 13.11 15.98
CA GLY A 460 -16.12 12.25 17.14
C GLY A 460 -14.69 12.05 17.61
N MET A 461 -13.76 11.81 16.69
CA MET A 461 -12.33 11.72 17.03
C MET A 461 -11.77 13.03 17.59
N ALA A 462 -12.21 14.18 17.07
CA ALA A 462 -11.82 15.48 17.61
C ALA A 462 -12.35 15.71 19.03
N VAL A 463 -13.61 15.32 19.30
CA VAL A 463 -14.21 15.41 20.64
C VAL A 463 -13.48 14.49 21.63
N LEU A 464 -13.20 13.24 21.24
CA LEU A 464 -12.44 12.29 22.07
C LEU A 464 -11.00 12.77 22.32
N ALA A 465 -10.36 13.42 21.35
CA ALA A 465 -9.03 14.02 21.53
C ALA A 465 -9.05 15.25 22.47
N ALA A 466 -10.16 15.99 22.53
CA ALA A 466 -10.31 17.19 23.34
C ALA A 466 -10.77 16.92 24.78
N THR A 467 -11.41 15.78 25.07
CA THR A 467 -12.08 15.53 26.37
C THR A 467 -11.66 14.23 27.09
N PRO A 468 -10.37 14.03 27.44
CA PRO A 468 -9.85 12.76 27.94
C PRO A 468 -10.60 12.15 29.15
N SER A 469 -11.24 12.96 30.00
CA SER A 469 -11.90 12.51 31.23
C SER A 469 -13.29 11.90 31.04
N ASN A 470 -14.02 12.26 29.98
CA ASN A 470 -15.44 11.85 29.76
C ASN A 470 -15.62 11.00 28.49
N ASN A 471 -14.57 10.30 28.08
CA ASN A 471 -14.47 9.68 26.76
C ASN A 471 -15.57 8.65 26.44
N LEU A 472 -16.09 7.92 27.43
CA LEU A 472 -17.04 6.83 27.18
C LEU A 472 -18.42 7.33 26.77
N GLU A 473 -18.94 8.37 27.43
CA GLU A 473 -20.25 8.95 27.12
C GLU A 473 -20.27 9.54 25.71
N PHE A 474 -19.22 10.30 25.36
CA PHE A 474 -19.08 10.83 24.01
C PHE A 474 -18.96 9.72 22.97
N LEU A 475 -18.14 8.67 23.23
CA LEU A 475 -18.03 7.53 22.33
C LEU A 475 -19.40 6.90 22.07
N LEU A 476 -20.19 6.61 23.11
CA LEU A 476 -21.52 6.01 22.97
C LEU A 476 -22.48 6.89 22.17
N MET A 477 -22.49 8.21 22.41
CA MET A 477 -23.30 9.17 21.64
C MET A 477 -22.90 9.19 20.17
N ILE A 478 -21.60 9.21 19.85
CA ILE A 478 -21.11 9.22 18.48
C ILE A 478 -21.40 7.88 17.78
N LEU A 479 -21.24 6.75 18.46
CA LEU A 479 -21.58 5.43 17.91
C LEU A 479 -23.08 5.31 17.65
N LEU A 480 -23.94 5.91 18.46
CA LEU A 480 -25.37 5.99 18.19
C LEU A 480 -25.68 6.85 16.96
N ALA A 481 -24.98 7.96 16.77
CA ALA A 481 -25.08 8.78 15.56
C ALA A 481 -24.63 8.01 14.31
N GLU A 482 -23.52 7.26 14.38
CA GLU A 482 -23.04 6.38 13.31
C GLU A 482 -24.03 5.25 13.00
N ALA A 483 -24.63 4.63 14.02
CA ALA A 483 -25.67 3.62 13.85
C ALA A 483 -26.89 4.21 13.11
N THR A 484 -27.26 5.45 13.42
CA THR A 484 -28.36 6.15 12.75
C THR A 484 -28.03 6.40 11.27
N VAL A 485 -26.82 6.90 10.96
CA VAL A 485 -26.37 7.07 9.57
C VAL A 485 -26.32 5.74 8.83
N THR A 486 -25.91 4.66 9.49
CA THR A 486 -25.92 3.32 8.92
C THR A 486 -27.33 2.84 8.56
N VAL A 487 -28.32 3.10 9.41
CA VAL A 487 -29.74 2.77 9.10
C VAL A 487 -30.23 3.58 7.89
N VAL A 488 -29.94 4.88 7.86
CA VAL A 488 -30.25 5.74 6.70
C VAL A 488 -29.57 5.22 5.43
N TYR A 489 -28.29 4.83 5.53
CA TYR A 489 -27.52 4.27 4.43
C TYR A 489 -28.14 2.97 3.90
N TRP A 490 -28.55 2.07 4.80
CA TRP A 490 -29.23 0.83 4.43
C TRP A 490 -30.52 1.09 3.64
N HIS A 491 -31.29 2.11 4.04
CA HIS A 491 -32.49 2.54 3.32
C HIS A 491 -32.19 3.26 1.99
N ALA A 492 -30.99 3.81 1.81
CA ALA A 492 -30.55 4.37 0.53
C ALA A 492 -30.01 3.32 -0.45
N LEU A 493 -29.69 2.10 0.00
CA LEU A 493 -29.13 1.04 -0.84
C LEU A 493 -30.08 0.60 -1.97
N PRO A 494 -29.57 0.40 -3.21
CA PRO A 494 -30.30 -0.29 -4.27
C PRO A 494 -30.71 -1.71 -3.85
N GLN A 495 -31.87 -2.19 -4.32
CA GLN A 495 -32.37 -3.52 -3.97
C GLN A 495 -31.36 -4.66 -4.27
N ILE A 496 -30.58 -4.54 -5.36
CA ILE A 496 -29.53 -5.51 -5.71
C ILE A 496 -28.43 -5.55 -4.65
N ALA A 497 -28.00 -4.39 -4.16
CA ALA A 497 -26.99 -4.29 -3.11
C ALA A 497 -27.49 -4.91 -1.79
N ARG A 498 -28.75 -4.62 -1.42
CA ARG A 498 -29.37 -5.24 -0.23
C ARG A 498 -29.43 -6.76 -0.34
N LYS A 499 -29.86 -7.30 -1.49
CA LYS A 499 -29.91 -8.75 -1.73
C LYS A 499 -28.52 -9.38 -1.58
N ARG A 500 -27.49 -8.80 -2.20
CA ARG A 500 -26.09 -9.28 -2.08
C ARG A 500 -25.57 -9.21 -0.63
N ALA A 501 -25.84 -8.12 0.09
CA ALA A 501 -25.46 -8.00 1.49
C ALA A 501 -26.14 -9.06 2.37
N LEU A 502 -27.43 -9.33 2.14
CA LEU A 502 -28.18 -10.39 2.82
C LEU A 502 -27.67 -11.80 2.45
N GLU A 503 -27.25 -12.04 1.21
CA GLU A 503 -26.64 -13.30 0.80
C GLU A 503 -25.28 -13.54 1.46
N LEU A 504 -24.46 -12.49 1.60
CA LEU A 504 -23.18 -12.57 2.31
C LEU A 504 -23.39 -12.93 3.78
N THR A 505 -24.33 -12.28 4.47
CA THR A 505 -24.64 -12.60 5.89
C THR A 505 -25.17 -14.03 6.07
N LYS A 506 -25.97 -14.54 5.12
CA LYS A 506 -26.43 -15.94 5.14
C LYS A 506 -25.30 -16.97 5.03
N ARG A 507 -24.19 -16.65 4.35
CA ARG A 507 -23.03 -17.55 4.25
C ARG A 507 -22.27 -17.68 5.58
N PHE A 508 -22.34 -16.69 6.45
CA PHE A 508 -21.69 -16.69 7.76
C PHE A 508 -22.58 -17.26 8.88
N LYS A 509 -23.89 -17.45 8.65
CA LYS A 509 -24.71 -18.18 9.62
C LYS A 509 -24.28 -19.65 9.63
N PRO A 510 -23.84 -20.21 10.77
CA PRO A 510 -23.53 -21.63 10.86
C PRO A 510 -24.76 -22.42 10.43
N LYS A 511 -24.59 -23.33 9.46
CA LYS A 511 -25.69 -24.23 9.09
C LYS A 511 -26.11 -24.94 10.38
N PRO A 512 -27.42 -24.96 10.74
CA PRO A 512 -27.86 -25.71 11.89
C PRO A 512 -27.34 -27.14 11.73
N SER A 513 -26.55 -27.60 12.70
CA SER A 513 -26.08 -28.97 12.75
C SER A 513 -27.33 -29.85 12.69
N LYS A 514 -27.49 -30.60 11.60
CA LYS A 514 -28.49 -31.67 11.59
C LYS A 514 -28.05 -32.65 12.68
N HIS A 515 -28.66 -32.56 13.85
CA HIS A 515 -28.62 -33.64 14.82
C HIS A 515 -29.18 -34.87 14.11
N ILE A 516 -28.31 -35.83 13.86
CA ILE A 516 -28.64 -37.20 13.45
C ILE A 516 -29.00 -37.97 14.71
#